data_AF-A0A9E3R8H1-F1
#
_entry.id   AF-A0A9E3R8H1-F1
#
_cell.length_a   1.000
_cell.length_b   1.000
_cell.length_c   1.000
_cell.angle_alpha   90.00
_cell.angle_beta   90.00
_cell.angle_gamma   90.00
#
_symmetry.space_group_name_H-M   'P 1'
#
loop_
_entity.id
_entity.type
_entity.pdbx_description
1 polymer ?
#
loop_
_entity_poly.entity_id
_entity_poly.type
_entity_poly.pdbx_seq_one_letter_code
_entity_poly.pdbx_strand_id
1 'polypeptide(L)' 'MEYIDGAQIALYVFWAFFIGLVIYLRREDKREGYPLDSPQGPREGWPTVPPKKEYLHVTKHVDGGTH' A
#
# COMPACT_ATOMS: atom_id res chain seq x y z
N MET A 1 -19.28 -10.18 37.55
CA MET A 1 -19.37 -10.35 36.09
C MET A 1 -18.39 -9.37 35.47
N GLU A 2 -17.15 -9.81 35.27
CA GLU A 2 -16.14 -9.09 34.50
C GLU A 2 -15.87 -9.94 33.26
N TYR A 3 -16.32 -9.45 32.11
CA TYR A 3 -16.34 -10.20 30.84
C TYR A 3 -15.28 -9.73 29.86
N ILE A 4 -14.47 -8.74 30.25
CA ILE A 4 -13.40 -8.18 29.43
C ILE A 4 -12.11 -8.34 30.23
N ASP A 5 -11.23 -9.18 29.70
CA ASP A 5 -9.86 -9.33 30.18
C ASP A 5 -8.90 -8.65 29.18
N GLY A 6 -7.72 -8.25 29.67
CA GLY A 6 -6.69 -7.59 28.87
C GLY A 6 -6.26 -8.41 27.65
N ALA A 7 -6.24 -9.75 27.77
CA ALA A 7 -5.94 -10.63 26.64
C ALA A 7 -6.95 -10.49 25.50
N GLN A 8 -8.24 -10.35 25.81
CA GLN A 8 -9.29 -10.19 24.81
C GLN A 8 -9.20 -8.84 24.10
N ILE A 9 -8.92 -7.76 24.84
CA ILE A 9 -8.70 -6.42 24.24
C ILE A 9 -7.49 -6.45 23.31
N ALA A 10 -6.37 -7.01 23.78
CA ALA A 10 -5.15 -7.11 22.98
C ALA A 10 -5.39 -7.87 21.66
N LEU A 11 -6.15 -8.97 21.71
CA LEU A 11 -6.51 -9.75 20.52
C LEU A 11 -7.38 -8.94 19.54
N TYR A 12 -8.38 -8.21 20.02
CA TYR A 12 -9.21 -7.38 19.13
C TYR A 12 -8.44 -6.22 18.51
N VAL A 13 -7.57 -5.55 19.27
CA VAL A 13 -6.70 -4.49 18.75
C VAL A 13 -5.75 -5.05 17.69
N PHE A 14 -5.15 -6.23 17.94
CA PHE A 14 -4.31 -6.90 16.97
C PHE A 14 -5.07 -7.16 15.66
N TRP A 15 -6.27 -7.74 15.72
CA TRP A 15 -7.06 -8.02 14.51
C TRP A 15 -7.50 -6.75 13.78
N ALA A 16 -7.90 -5.70 14.50
CA ALA A 16 -8.25 -4.42 13.90
C ALA A 16 -7.05 -3.79 13.17
N PHE A 17 -5.88 -3.79 13.81
CA PHE A 17 -4.63 -3.35 13.20
C PHE A 17 -4.27 -4.22 11.99
N PHE A 18 -4.38 -5.54 12.11
CA PHE A 18 -4.00 -6.49 11.07
C PHE A 18 -4.87 -6.36 9.82
N ILE A 19 -6.20 -6.21 9.98
CA ILE A 19 -7.11 -5.93 8.86
C ILE A 19 -6.73 -4.60 8.19
N GLY A 20 -6.43 -3.56 8.99
CA GLY A 20 -5.93 -2.29 8.47
C GLY A 20 -4.64 -2.45 7.66
N LEU A 21 -3.68 -3.25 8.15
CA LEU A 21 -2.42 -3.53 7.48
C LEU A 21 -2.63 -4.29 6.17
N VAL A 22 -3.51 -5.29 6.14
CA VAL A 22 -3.86 -6.03 4.92
C VAL A 22 -4.44 -5.09 3.85
N ILE A 23 -5.34 -4.18 4.24
CA ILE A 23 -5.89 -3.16 3.33
C ILE A 23 -4.79 -2.23 2.84
N TYR A 24 -3.90 -1.77 3.72
CA TYR A 24 -2.78 -0.90 3.35
C TYR A 24 -1.85 -1.57 2.33
N LEU A 25 -1.39 -2.79 2.61
CA LEU A 25 -0.51 -3.55 1.71
C LEU A 25 -1.19 -3.79 0.36
N ARG A 26 -2.47 -4.18 0.35
CA ARG A 26 -3.21 -4.39 -0.90
C ARG A 26 -3.33 -3.12 -1.75
N ARG A 27 -3.29 -1.93 -1.15
CA ARG A 27 -3.22 -0.67 -1.91
C ARG A 27 -1.82 -0.43 -2.46
N GLU A 28 -0.79 -0.64 -1.64
CA GLU A 28 0.61 -0.47 -2.06
C GLU A 28 1.00 -1.42 -3.21
N ASP A 29 0.47 -2.65 -3.23
CA ASP A 29 0.63 -3.61 -4.34
C ASP A 29 0.12 -3.06 -5.69
N LYS A 30 -0.78 -2.08 -5.68
CA LYS A 30 -1.36 -1.48 -6.90
C LYS A 30 -0.59 -0.29 -7.45
N ARG A 31 0.62 0.00 -6.95
CA ARG A 31 1.45 1.11 -7.46
C ARG A 31 1.97 0.90 -8.89
N GLU A 32 1.94 -0.35 -9.36
CA GLU A 32 2.40 -0.74 -10.69
C GLU A 32 1.32 -1.54 -11.41
N GLY A 33 1.20 -1.38 -12.73
CA GLY A 33 0.30 -2.19 -13.56
C GLY A 33 -1.22 -1.90 -13.40
N TYR A 34 -1.60 -0.81 -12.73
CA TYR A 34 -2.98 -0.35 -12.63
C TYR A 34 -3.23 0.94 -13.43
N PRO A 35 -4.46 1.17 -13.94
CA PRO A 35 -5.64 0.29 -13.85
C PRO A 35 -5.51 -0.99 -14.69
N LEU A 36 -6.19 -2.06 -14.28
CA LEU A 36 -6.16 -3.34 -14.99
C LEU A 36 -6.95 -3.23 -16.30
N ASP A 37 -6.35 -3.58 -17.43
CA ASP A 37 -7.06 -3.65 -18.71
C ASP A 37 -8.00 -4.87 -18.72
N SER A 38 -9.29 -4.62 -18.99
CA SER A 38 -10.30 -5.67 -19.15
C SER A 38 -11.07 -5.47 -20.46
N PRO A 39 -11.69 -6.53 -21.01
CA PRO A 39 -12.46 -6.43 -22.25
C PRO A 39 -13.64 -5.45 -22.18
N GLN A 40 -14.04 -5.02 -20.97
CA GLN A 40 -15.10 -4.03 -20.72
C GLN A 40 -14.56 -2.65 -20.31
N GLY A 41 -13.24 -2.40 -20.41
CA GLY A 41 -12.57 -1.14 -20.06
C GLY A 41 -11.66 -1.24 -18.81
N PRO A 42 -10.92 -0.17 -18.49
CA PRO A 42 -9.99 -0.17 -17.34
C PRO A 42 -10.70 -0.36 -16.00
N ARG A 43 -10.16 -1.20 -15.13
CA ARG A 43 -10.73 -1.49 -13.79
C ARG A 43 -9.69 -1.37 -12.69
N GLU A 44 -10.02 -0.62 -11.66
CA GLU A 44 -9.15 -0.40 -10.50
C GLU A 44 -9.43 -1.39 -9.35
N GLY A 45 -10.70 -1.76 -9.16
CA GLY A 45 -11.17 -2.63 -8.07
C GLY A 45 -11.00 -2.02 -6.67
N TRP A 46 -11.49 -2.70 -5.65
CA TRP A 46 -11.26 -2.33 -4.24
C TRP A 46 -10.06 -3.10 -3.67
N PRO A 47 -9.24 -2.50 -2.78
CA PRO A 47 -9.18 -1.08 -2.39
C PRO A 47 -8.56 -0.19 -3.49
N THR A 48 -8.82 1.12 -3.48
CA THR A 48 -8.36 2.04 -4.53
C THR A 48 -6.84 2.19 -4.59
N VAL A 49 -6.32 2.42 -5.80
CA VAL A 49 -4.94 2.75 -6.11
C VAL A 49 -4.50 3.94 -5.24
N PRO A 50 -3.33 3.86 -4.61
CA PRO A 50 -2.82 4.94 -3.78
C PRO A 50 -2.45 6.15 -4.65
N PRO A 51 -2.47 7.37 -4.10
CA PRO A 51 -1.96 8.54 -4.80
C PRO A 51 -0.49 8.36 -5.21
N LYS A 52 -0.09 9.04 -6.29
CA LYS A 52 1.26 8.98 -6.84
C LYS A 52 2.27 9.32 -5.74
N LYS A 53 3.26 8.45 -5.55
CA LYS A 53 4.43 8.71 -4.69
C LYS A 53 5.56 9.22 -5.58
N GLU A 54 6.20 10.29 -5.14
CA GLU A 54 7.37 10.86 -5.80
C GLU A 54 8.64 10.25 -5.18
N TYR A 55 9.53 9.77 -6.03
CA TYR A 55 10.82 9.23 -5.63
C TYR A 55 11.91 10.22 -6.00
N LEU A 56 12.70 10.65 -5.01
CA LEU A 56 13.92 11.41 -5.27
C LEU A 56 14.97 10.42 -5.83
N HIS A 57 15.18 10.45 -7.14
CA HIS A 57 16.29 9.71 -7.74
C HIS A 57 17.60 10.46 -7.44
N VAL A 58 18.54 9.78 -6.78
CA VAL A 58 19.94 10.22 -6.75
C VAL A 58 20.51 10.01 -8.15
N THR A 59 20.34 11.01 -9.01
CA THR A 59 21.18 11.18 -10.20
C THR A 59 22.27 12.18 -9.83
N LYS A 60 23.43 11.69 -9.42
CA LYS A 60 24.65 12.47 -9.67
C LYS A 60 24.92 12.35 -11.16
N HIS A 61 24.34 13.24 -11.96
CA HIS A 61 24.90 13.51 -13.28
C HIS A 61 26.29 14.11 -13.05
N VAL A 62 27.31 13.26 -13.11
CA VAL A 62 28.71 13.71 -13.18
C VAL A 62 28.91 14.12 -14.63
N ASP A 63 28.65 15.38 -14.91
CA ASP A 63 29.08 16.03 -16.14
C ASP A 63 30.61 16.20 -16.07
N GLY A 64 31.36 15.57 -16.98
CA GLY A 64 32.76 15.91 -17.23
C GLY A 64 33.68 14.72 -17.53
N GLY A 65 33.92 14.48 -18.81
CA GLY A 65 34.95 13.57 -19.28
C GLY A 65 35.10 13.59 -20.80
N THR A 66 35.83 14.59 -21.29
CA THR A 66 36.40 14.65 -22.65
C THR A 66 37.21 13.38 -22.92
N HIS A 67 36.80 12.61 -23.92
CA HIS A 67 37.66 11.71 -24.68
C HIS A 67 37.42 11.97 -26.16
#